data_AF-A0AAD8MNB6-F1
#
_entry.id   AF-A0AAD8MNB6-F1
#
_cell.length_a   1.000
_cell.length_b   1.000
_cell.length_c   1.000
_cell.angle_alpha   90.00
_cell.angle_beta   90.00
_cell.angle_gamma   90.00
#
_symmetry.space_group_name_H-M   'P 1'
#
loop_
_entity.id
_entity.type
_entity.pdbx_description
1 polymer ?
#
loop_
_entity_poly.entity_id
_entity_poly.type
_entity_poly.pdbx_seq_one_letter_code
_entity_poly.pdbx_strand_id
1 'polypeptide(L)'
;MLELVEVGILEEEDIEHATSATFNPNRCGFEGKGEIWVENILNLGVSPSKLIEIMKTRFNSCDGVILEGLGVSSIRVYDDAAIFITGTESSFFTVMVHLLRVTVKIR
;
A
#
# COMPACT_ATOMS: atom_id res chain seq x y z
N MET A 1 4.54 4.22 7.03
CA MET A 1 3.86 4.27 5.71
C MET A 1 4.82 4.63 4.59
N LEU A 2 5.91 5.35 4.85
CA LEU A 2 6.96 5.60 3.84
C LEU A 2 7.59 4.31 3.30
N GLU A 3 7.62 3.24 4.10
CA GLU A 3 8.07 1.92 3.65
C GLU A 3 7.21 1.38 2.49
N LEU A 4 5.89 1.69 2.49
CA LEU A 4 4.99 1.30 1.40
C LEU A 4 5.20 2.15 0.14
N VAL A 5 5.71 3.38 0.30
CA VAL A 5 6.11 4.23 -0.82
C VAL A 5 7.43 3.75 -1.41
N GLU A 6 8.39 3.37 -0.55
CA GLU A 6 9.70 2.85 -0.96
C GLU A 6 9.56 1.59 -1.83
N VAL A 7 8.65 0.67 -1.48
CA VAL A 7 8.38 -0.53 -2.28
C VAL A 7 7.39 -0.28 -3.45
N GLY A 8 6.97 0.97 -3.64
CA GLY A 8 6.10 1.43 -4.73
C GLY A 8 4.60 1.15 -4.57
N ILE A 9 4.17 0.56 -3.46
CA ILE A 9 2.75 0.22 -3.26
C ILE A 9 1.88 1.50 -3.18
N LEU A 10 2.41 2.55 -2.57
CA LEU A 10 1.77 3.87 -2.44
C LEU A 10 2.65 4.96 -3.07
N GLU A 11 2.06 6.09 -3.41
CA GLU A 11 2.73 7.38 -3.55
C GLU A 11 2.63 8.18 -2.24
N GLU A 12 3.43 9.23 -2.09
CA GLU A 12 3.37 10.08 -0.89
C GLU A 12 2.00 10.73 -0.70
N GLU A 13 1.33 11.14 -1.79
CA GLU A 13 -0.01 11.73 -1.77
C GLU A 13 -1.08 10.74 -1.25
N ASP A 14 -0.89 9.44 -1.47
CA ASP A 14 -1.79 8.41 -0.97
C ASP A 14 -1.79 8.33 0.57
N ILE A 15 -0.68 8.71 1.21
CA ILE A 15 -0.56 8.75 2.67
C ILE A 15 -1.53 9.78 3.25
N GLU A 16 -1.63 10.95 2.62
CA GLU A 16 -2.54 12.01 3.05
C GLU A 16 -4.00 11.57 2.91
N HIS A 17 -4.36 10.92 1.80
CA HIS A 17 -5.70 10.40 1.58
C HIS A 17 -6.11 9.26 2.54
N ALA A 18 -5.15 8.42 2.92
CA ALA A 18 -5.37 7.36 3.91
C ALA A 18 -5.45 7.89 5.35
N THR A 19 -4.86 9.07 5.61
CA THR A 19 -4.89 9.73 6.91
C THR A 19 -6.30 10.28 7.19
N SER A 20 -6.88 9.84 8.29
CA SER A 20 -8.25 10.18 8.70
C SER A 20 -8.32 11.05 9.95
N ALA A 21 -7.24 11.09 10.73
CA ALA A 21 -7.17 11.95 11.90
C ALA A 21 -6.74 13.36 11.49
N THR A 22 -7.53 14.34 11.91
CA THR A 22 -7.12 15.74 11.88
C THR A 22 -6.87 16.19 13.30
N PHE A 23 -5.72 16.82 13.52
CA PHE A 23 -5.31 17.35 14.79
C PHE A 23 -5.23 18.87 14.71
N ASN A 24 -5.83 19.52 15.70
CA ASN A 24 -5.89 20.98 15.74
C ASN A 24 -4.49 21.59 15.85
N PRO A 25 -4.28 22.82 15.34
CA PRO A 25 -3.06 23.56 15.56
C PRO A 25 -2.67 23.59 17.04
N ASN A 26 -1.39 23.36 17.31
CA ASN A 26 -0.84 23.35 18.66
C ASN A 26 0.22 24.42 18.81
N ARG A 27 0.34 24.95 20.01
CA ARG A 27 1.36 25.93 20.37
C ARG A 27 2.45 25.23 21.16
N CYS A 28 3.65 25.17 20.59
CA CYS A 28 4.81 24.58 21.22
C CYS A 28 5.77 25.68 21.67
N GLY A 29 6.16 25.67 22.95
CA GLY A 29 7.21 26.55 23.47
C GLY A 29 8.51 25.78 23.64
N PHE A 30 9.61 26.34 23.14
CA PHE A 30 10.94 25.80 23.36
C PHE A 30 11.77 26.78 24.19
N GLU A 31 12.48 26.28 25.20
CA GLU A 31 13.30 27.11 26.07
C GLU A 31 14.32 27.93 25.26
N GLY A 32 14.34 29.24 25.47
CA GLY A 32 15.22 30.17 24.77
C GLY A 32 14.93 30.37 23.28
N LYS A 33 13.91 29.73 22.70
CA LYS A 33 13.58 29.81 21.26
C LYS A 33 12.19 30.40 20.96
N GLY A 34 11.44 30.77 21.99
CA GLY A 34 10.11 31.36 21.85
C GLY A 34 9.02 30.32 21.55
N GLU A 35 7.86 30.81 21.11
CA GLU A 35 6.68 30.01 20.81
C GLU A 35 6.55 29.78 19.31
N ILE A 36 6.21 28.55 18.92
CA ILE A 36 5.98 28.12 17.54
C ILE A 36 4.57 27.55 17.45
N TRP A 37 3.83 27.97 16.43
CA TRP A 37 2.57 27.33 16.05
C TRP A 37 2.86 26.22 15.05
N VAL A 38 2.34 25.04 15.34
CA VAL A 38 2.48 23.85 14.50
C VAL A 38 1.10 23.33 14.15
N GLU A 39 0.94 22.88 12.91
CA GLU A 39 -0.33 22.38 12.40
C GLU A 39 -0.18 20.91 12.02
N ASN A 40 -1.24 20.12 12.20
CA ASN A 40 -1.33 18.75 11.69
C ASN A 40 -0.25 17.75 12.17
N ILE A 41 0.53 18.09 13.20
CA ILE A 41 1.67 17.28 13.68
C ILE A 41 1.30 15.94 14.32
N LEU A 42 0.02 15.71 14.62
CA LEU A 42 -0.48 14.48 15.24
C LEU A 42 -1.62 13.85 14.42
N ASN A 43 -1.62 14.07 13.11
CA ASN A 43 -2.51 13.40 12.15
C ASN A 43 -2.06 11.93 11.93
N LEU A 44 -1.96 11.14 13.00
CA LEU A 44 -1.38 9.78 12.96
C LEU A 44 -2.42 8.70 12.64
N GLY A 45 -3.71 9.02 12.77
CA GLY A 45 -4.79 8.05 12.58
C GLY A 45 -5.02 7.74 11.11
N VAL A 46 -4.67 6.54 10.69
CA VAL A 46 -4.92 6.01 9.34
C VAL A 46 -6.26 5.28 9.33
N SER A 47 -7.07 5.48 8.28
CA SER A 47 -8.27 4.69 8.06
C SER A 47 -7.92 3.40 7.31
N PRO A 48 -8.07 2.20 7.92
CA PRO A 48 -7.72 0.95 7.26
C PRO A 48 -8.55 0.70 5.99
N SER A 49 -9.83 1.05 5.99
CA SER A 49 -10.69 0.87 4.82
C SER A 49 -10.24 1.74 3.65
N LYS A 50 -9.94 3.03 3.89
CA LYS A 50 -9.44 3.93 2.85
C LYS A 50 -8.08 3.48 2.32
N LEU A 51 -7.18 3.06 3.22
CA LEU A 51 -5.87 2.57 2.82
C LEU A 51 -5.98 1.38 1.86
N ILE A 52 -6.82 0.40 2.17
CA ILE A 52 -7.06 -0.76 1.30
C ILE A 52 -7.69 -0.34 -0.04
N GLU A 53 -8.65 0.59 -0.05
CA GLU A 53 -9.24 1.07 -1.30
C GLU A 53 -8.23 1.79 -2.20
N ILE A 54 -7.35 2.61 -1.62
CA ILE A 54 -6.28 3.30 -2.35
C ILE A 54 -5.33 2.25 -2.96
N MET A 55 -4.87 1.29 -2.17
CA MET A 55 -3.98 0.21 -2.65
C MET A 55 -4.64 -0.60 -3.77
N LYS A 56 -5.94 -0.96 -3.63
CA LYS A 56 -6.69 -1.67 -4.67
C LYS A 56 -6.79 -0.85 -5.95
N THR A 57 -7.06 0.44 -5.85
CA THR A 57 -7.19 1.35 -7.00
C THR A 57 -5.86 1.45 -7.76
N ARG A 58 -4.75 1.63 -7.05
CA ARG A 58 -3.41 1.68 -7.64
C ARG A 58 -3.01 0.36 -8.29
N PHE A 59 -3.31 -0.75 -7.62
CA PHE A 59 -3.01 -2.06 -8.16
C PHE A 59 -3.75 -2.31 -9.48
N ASN A 60 -5.03 -1.94 -9.55
CA ASN A 60 -5.83 -2.02 -10.78
C ASN A 60 -5.34 -1.05 -11.87
N SER A 61 -4.85 0.15 -11.51
CA SER A 61 -4.31 1.11 -12.50
C SER A 61 -2.98 0.64 -13.11
N CYS A 62 -2.30 -0.30 -12.45
CA CYS A 62 -1.08 -0.95 -12.95
C CYS A 62 -1.36 -2.28 -13.67
N ASP A 63 -2.58 -2.48 -14.18
CA ASP A 63 -3.06 -3.73 -14.81
C ASP A 63 -2.98 -4.97 -13.88
N GLY A 64 -2.96 -4.75 -12.56
CA GLY A 64 -2.99 -5.80 -11.57
C GLY A 64 -4.33 -6.54 -11.55
N VAL A 65 -4.29 -7.85 -11.25
CA VAL A 65 -5.49 -8.70 -11.15
C VAL A 65 -5.72 -9.12 -9.71
N ILE A 66 -6.84 -8.71 -9.13
CA ILE A 66 -7.24 -9.11 -7.78
C ILE A 66 -8.09 -10.38 -7.89
N LEU A 67 -7.68 -11.43 -7.19
CA LEU A 67 -8.40 -12.69 -7.11
C LEU A 67 -9.05 -12.82 -5.73
N GLU A 68 -10.38 -12.69 -5.64
CA GLU A 68 -11.14 -12.86 -4.41
C GLU A 68 -11.94 -14.19 -4.44
N GLY A 69 -12.17 -14.78 -3.27
CA GLY A 69 -12.95 -16.02 -3.15
C GLY A 69 -12.25 -17.30 -3.63
N LEU A 70 -10.96 -17.24 -3.97
CA LEU A 70 -10.16 -18.41 -4.34
C LEU A 70 -9.38 -18.97 -3.15
N GLY A 71 -9.47 -20.28 -2.93
CA GLY A 71 -8.63 -20.98 -1.96
C GLY A 71 -7.18 -21.12 -2.48
N VAL A 72 -6.21 -20.67 -1.68
CA VAL A 72 -4.78 -20.88 -1.93
C VAL A 72 -4.33 -22.18 -1.28
N SER A 73 -3.83 -23.11 -2.08
CA SER A 73 -3.31 -24.40 -1.63
C SER A 73 -1.84 -24.32 -1.20
N SER A 74 -1.01 -23.55 -1.91
CA SER A 74 0.39 -23.32 -1.53
C SER A 74 0.97 -22.05 -2.15
N ILE A 75 2.07 -21.57 -1.57
CA ILE A 75 2.83 -20.41 -2.03
C ILE A 75 4.30 -20.82 -2.13
N ARG A 76 4.95 -20.54 -3.26
CA ARG A 76 6.40 -20.72 -3.45
C ARG A 76 7.03 -19.36 -3.69
N VAL A 77 7.98 -18.98 -2.85
CA VAL A 77 8.68 -17.70 -2.91
C VAL A 77 10.07 -17.90 -3.49
N TYR A 78 10.45 -17.05 -4.43
CA TYR A 78 11.76 -16.92 -5.04
C TYR A 78 12.28 -15.50 -4.79
N ASP A 79 13.51 -15.20 -5.23
CA ASP A 79 14.16 -13.91 -4.96
C ASP A 79 13.38 -12.71 -5.50
N ASP A 80 12.67 -12.86 -6.63
CA ASP A 80 11.96 -11.78 -7.34
C ASP A 80 10.47 -12.06 -7.61
N ALA A 81 9.97 -13.23 -7.20
CA ALA A 81 8.63 -13.67 -7.52
C ALA A 81 7.99 -14.57 -6.46
N ALA A 82 6.67 -14.56 -6.40
CA ALA A 82 5.88 -15.56 -5.69
C ALA A 82 4.91 -16.26 -6.65
N ILE A 83 4.83 -17.58 -6.54
CA ILE A 83 3.90 -18.43 -7.28
C ILE A 83 2.86 -18.95 -6.30
N PHE A 84 1.58 -18.71 -6.62
CA PHE A 84 0.43 -19.21 -5.86
C PHE A 84 -0.19 -20.39 -6.59
N ILE A 85 -0.50 -21.47 -5.86
CA ILE A 85 -1.21 -22.63 -6.39
C ILE A 85 -2.61 -22.65 -5.79
N THR A 86 -3.64 -22.69 -6.61
CA THR A 86 -5.05 -22.78 -6.19
C THR A 86 -5.61 -24.18 -6.46
N GLY A 87 -6.71 -24.56 -5.81
CA GLY A 87 -7.23 -25.94 -5.76
C GLY A 87 -7.90 -26.47 -7.05
N THR A 88 -8.10 -25.64 -8.06
CA THR A 88 -8.74 -26.02 -9.32
C THR A 88 -7.85 -25.55 -10.47
N GLU A 89 -7.04 -26.48 -11.00
CA GLU A 89 -6.02 -26.29 -12.02
C GLU A 89 -4.83 -25.38 -11.65
N SER A 90 -3.64 -25.76 -12.15
CA SER A 90 -2.40 -25.01 -11.95
C SER A 90 -2.41 -23.73 -12.78
N SER A 91 -3.09 -22.71 -12.28
CA SER A 91 -3.03 -21.38 -12.86
C SER A 91 -1.72 -20.71 -12.39
N PHE A 92 -0.80 -20.44 -13.32
CA PHE A 92 0.45 -19.75 -13.01
C PHE A 92 0.21 -18.25 -12.94
N PHE A 93 0.29 -17.69 -11.75
CA PHE A 93 0.31 -16.24 -11.54
C PHE A 93 1.70 -15.83 -11.07
N THR A 94 2.37 -14.98 -11.85
CA THR A 94 3.63 -14.35 -11.44
C THR A 94 3.27 -13.03 -10.78
N VAL A 95 3.46 -12.93 -9.46
CA VAL A 95 3.45 -11.64 -8.77
C VAL A 95 4.89 -11.14 -8.76
N MET A 96 5.22 -10.26 -9.70
CA MET A 96 6.50 -9.55 -9.69
C MET A 96 6.42 -8.48 -8.60
N VAL A 97 7.16 -8.67 -7.50
CA VAL A 97 7.28 -7.68 -6.42
C VAL A 97 8.40 -6.70 -6.79
N HIS A 98 8.18 -6.00 -7.89
CA HIS A 98 8.81 -4.74 -8.24
C HIS A 98 7.77 -4.07 -9.13
N LEU A 99 7.03 -3.11 -8.57
CA LEU A 99 5.98 -2.41 -9.29
C LEU A 99 6.47 -2.03 -10.69
N LEU A 100 5.65 -2.32 -11.70
CA LEU A 100 5.88 -2.14 -13.15
C LEU A 100 6.54 -3.30 -13.92
N ARG A 101 5.73 -4.34 -14.15
CA ARG A 101 5.32 -4.87 -15.48
C ARG A 101 4.98 -6.35 -15.35
N VAL A 102 3.69 -6.66 -15.18
CA VAL A 102 3.22 -8.04 -15.31
C VAL A 102 2.48 -8.17 -16.64
N THR A 103 3.16 -8.73 -17.64
CA THR A 103 2.50 -9.16 -18.88
C THR A 103 2.22 -10.65 -18.77
N VAL A 104 0.96 -11.04 -18.61
CA VAL A 104 0.54 -12.45 -18.71
C VAL A 104 0.15 -12.72 -20.16
N LYS A 105 0.90 -13.58 -20.84
CA LYS A 105 0.55 -14.10 -22.17
C LYS A 105 -0.06 -15.49 -22.01
N ILE A 106 -1.35 -15.58 -22.27
CA ILE A 106 -2.13 -16.82 -22.21
C ILE A 106 -1.86 -17.63 -23.49
N ARG A 107 -1.67 -18.95 -23.36
CA ARG A 107 -1.81 -19.94 -24.44
C ARG A 107 -2.74 -21.04 -23.97
#